data_AF-A0A518BZ69-F1
#
_entry.id   AF-A0A518BZ69-F1
#
_cell.length_a   1.000
_cell.length_b   1.000
_cell.length_c   1.000
_cell.angle_alpha   90.00
_cell.angle_beta   90.00
_cell.angle_gamma   90.00
#
_symmetry.space_group_name_H-M   'P 1'
#
loop_
_entity.id
_entity.type
_entity.pdbx_description
1 polymer ?
#
loop_
_entity_poly.entity_id
_entity_poly.type
_entity_poly.pdbx_seq_one_letter_code
_entity_poly.pdbx_strand_id
1 'polypeptide(L)'
;MNSIREIALHIAYWQNSVANYLSGETIRPGFKQRKTGFAAAVDSITPEQWQQEQSFIRDTQQRLVAIVAAYDPKKLNQRSVAKSQMTAVEMIHDNAMHTIYHTAQLKAARQMMKLGS
;
A
#
# COMPACT_ATOMS: atom_id res chain seq x y z
N MET A 1 -12.13 -14.37 0.00
CA MET A 1 -11.59 -13.62 -1.16
C MET A 1 -11.81 -12.15 -0.88
N ASN A 2 -10.79 -11.31 -1.04
CA ASN A 2 -10.89 -9.87 -0.72
C ASN A 2 -11.55 -9.12 -1.88
N SER A 3 -12.34 -8.11 -1.56
CA SER A 3 -12.95 -7.16 -2.50
C SER A 3 -11.92 -6.24 -3.14
N ILE A 4 -12.31 -5.59 -4.25
CA ILE A 4 -11.50 -4.57 -4.94
C ILE A 4 -11.03 -3.48 -3.95
N ARG A 5 -11.94 -2.99 -3.10
CA ARG A 5 -11.63 -1.98 -2.09
C ARG A 5 -10.59 -2.47 -1.08
N GLU A 6 -10.77 -3.68 -0.55
CA GLU A 6 -9.84 -4.25 0.43
C GLU A 6 -8.44 -4.45 -0.15
N ILE A 7 -8.33 -4.91 -1.40
CA ILE A 7 -7.05 -5.06 -2.10
C ILE A 7 -6.39 -3.69 -2.34
N ALA A 8 -7.15 -2.68 -2.77
CA ALA A 8 -6.61 -1.34 -3.01
C ALA A 8 -6.07 -0.70 -1.71
N LEU A 9 -6.80 -0.82 -0.61
CA LEU A 9 -6.37 -0.32 0.70
C LEU A 9 -5.19 -1.12 1.26
N HIS A 10 -5.07 -2.40 0.93
CA HIS A 10 -3.93 -3.22 1.29
C HIS A 10 -2.63 -2.78 0.60
N ILE A 11 -2.70 -2.45 -0.69
CA ILE A 11 -1.57 -1.86 -1.43
C ILE A 11 -1.13 -0.57 -0.73
N ALA A 12 -2.06 0.35 -0.48
CA ALA A 12 -1.74 1.63 0.15
C ALA A 12 -1.17 1.45 1.57
N TYR A 13 -1.63 0.46 2.33
CA TYR A 13 -1.04 0.17 3.65
C TYR A 13 0.45 -0.20 3.57
N TRP A 14 0.82 -1.09 2.66
CA TRP A 14 2.21 -1.52 2.51
C TRP A 14 3.09 -0.40 1.98
N GLN A 15 2.58 0.39 1.02
CA GLN A 15 3.28 1.56 0.51
C GLN A 15 3.53 2.59 1.61
N ASN A 16 2.54 2.85 2.48
CA ASN A 16 2.71 3.73 3.63
C ASN A 16 3.72 3.17 4.63
N SER A 17 3.70 1.86 4.87
CA SER A 17 4.66 1.19 5.76
C SER A 17 6.10 1.32 5.26
N VAL A 18 6.32 1.13 3.95
CA VAL A 18 7.65 1.31 3.34
C VAL A 18 8.04 2.79 3.31
N ALA A 19 7.11 3.70 3.00
CA ALA A 19 7.40 5.13 3.02
C ALA A 19 7.81 5.61 4.44
N ASN A 20 7.08 5.20 5.48
CA ASN A 20 7.44 5.45 6.88
C ASN A 20 8.82 4.89 7.23
N TYR A 21 9.11 3.68 6.77
CA TYR A 21 10.40 3.05 6.97
C TYR A 21 11.54 3.89 6.36
N LEU A 22 11.38 4.30 5.10
CA LEU A 22 12.42 5.04 4.37
C LEU A 22 12.61 6.47 4.91
N SER A 23 11.53 7.15 5.31
CA SER A 23 11.63 8.52 5.85
C SER A 23 11.92 8.59 7.35
N GLY A 24 11.74 7.49 8.09
CA GLY A 24 11.76 7.48 9.55
C GLY A 24 10.51 8.11 10.19
N GLU A 25 9.51 8.49 9.40
CA GLU A 25 8.24 9.04 9.89
C GLU A 25 7.29 7.93 10.38
N THR A 26 6.28 8.31 11.16
CA THR A 26 5.22 7.38 11.59
C THR A 26 3.84 7.94 11.21
N ILE A 27 3.50 7.87 9.93
CA ILE A 27 2.16 8.25 9.44
C ILE A 27 1.24 7.04 9.53
N ARG A 28 0.13 7.20 10.26
CA ARG A 28 -0.87 6.14 10.40
C ARG A 28 -1.87 6.20 9.23
N PRO A 29 -2.26 5.06 8.65
CA PRO A 29 -3.33 5.02 7.65
C PRO A 29 -4.64 5.60 8.19
N GLY A 30 -5.33 6.39 7.36
CA GLY A 30 -6.59 7.06 7.73
C GLY A 30 -7.85 6.20 7.69
N PHE A 31 -7.74 4.91 7.37
CA PHE A 31 -8.88 3.99 7.28
C PHE A 31 -8.93 3.02 8.47
N LYS A 32 -10.14 2.54 8.84
CA LYS A 32 -10.34 1.59 9.94
C LYS A 32 -9.65 0.25 9.63
N GLN A 33 -8.43 0.07 10.09
CA GLN A 33 -7.70 -1.20 10.01
C GLN A 33 -7.91 -2.02 11.26
N ARG A 34 -8.36 -3.28 11.14
CA ARG A 34 -7.95 -4.37 12.05
C ARG A 34 -8.07 -5.75 11.40
N LYS A 35 -7.28 -6.00 10.35
CA LYS A 35 -6.62 -7.31 10.17
C LYS A 35 -5.43 -7.17 9.22
N THR A 36 -4.21 -7.30 9.76
CA THR A 36 -2.96 -7.56 8.99
C THR A 36 -2.81 -6.76 7.67
N GLY A 37 -3.02 -5.44 7.73
CA GLY A 37 -2.86 -4.57 6.56
C GLY A 37 -4.03 -4.54 5.58
N PHE A 38 -5.19 -5.12 5.90
CA PHE A 38 -6.43 -4.93 5.15
C PHE A 38 -7.37 -3.98 5.89
N ALA A 39 -8.23 -3.28 5.13
CA ALA A 39 -9.38 -2.62 5.70
C ALA A 39 -10.34 -3.66 6.28
N ALA A 40 -11.06 -3.31 7.35
CA ALA A 40 -12.13 -4.18 7.82
C ALA A 40 -13.20 -4.31 6.74
N ALA A 41 -13.62 -5.56 6.48
CA ALA A 41 -14.84 -5.82 5.73
C ALA A 41 -15.99 -5.12 6.46
N VAL A 42 -16.68 -4.22 5.76
CA VAL A 42 -17.87 -3.52 6.24
C VAL A 42 -18.92 -3.60 5.16
N ASP A 43 -20.18 -3.76 5.56
CA ASP A 43 -21.30 -3.96 4.63
C ASP A 43 -21.56 -2.73 3.74
N SER A 44 -21.18 -1.54 4.22
CA SER A 44 -21.26 -0.29 3.45
C SER A 44 -20.23 0.74 3.92
N ILE A 45 -19.92 1.69 3.04
CA ILE A 45 -19.17 2.91 3.34
C ILE A 45 -19.93 4.12 2.80
N THR A 46 -19.73 5.28 3.40
CA THR A 46 -20.32 6.52 2.87
C THR A 46 -19.53 7.02 1.66
N PRO A 47 -20.13 7.86 0.79
CA PRO A 47 -19.41 8.51 -0.30
C PRO A 47 -18.18 9.31 0.16
N GLU A 48 -18.26 9.97 1.30
CA GLU A 48 -17.16 10.76 1.88
C GLU A 48 -16.01 9.86 2.33
N GLN A 49 -16.34 8.73 2.99
CA GLN A 49 -15.34 7.73 3.35
C GLN A 49 -14.65 7.16 2.11
N TRP A 50 -15.43 6.90 1.05
CA TRP A 50 -14.87 6.43 -0.21
C TRP A 50 -13.92 7.45 -0.84
N GLN A 51 -14.27 8.73 -0.84
CA GLN A 51 -13.40 9.80 -1.33
C GLN A 51 -12.10 9.89 -0.50
N GLN A 52 -12.19 9.81 0.83
CA GLN A 52 -11.02 9.82 1.72
C GLN A 52 -10.09 8.65 1.44
N GLU A 53 -10.63 7.45 1.23
CA GLU A 53 -9.86 6.25 0.90
C GLU A 53 -9.16 6.36 -0.45
N GLN A 54 -9.84 6.90 -1.46
CA GLN A 54 -9.22 7.15 -2.76
C GLN A 54 -8.07 8.17 -2.67
N SER A 55 -8.26 9.25 -1.91
CA SER A 55 -7.19 10.23 -1.67
C SER A 55 -6.02 9.58 -0.95
N PHE A 56 -6.28 8.82 0.12
CA PHE A 56 -5.25 8.10 0.84
C PHE A 56 -4.41 7.17 -0.06
N ILE A 57 -5.06 6.43 -0.98
CA ILE A 57 -4.37 5.56 -1.94
C ILE A 57 -3.44 6.39 -2.85
N ARG A 58 -3.95 7.49 -3.43
CA ARG A 58 -3.16 8.37 -4.32
C ARG A 58 -1.99 9.02 -3.59
N ASP A 59 -2.27 9.62 -2.44
CA ASP A 59 -1.31 10.41 -1.68
C ASP A 59 -0.18 9.52 -1.15
N THR A 60 -0.50 8.29 -0.75
CA THR A 60 0.50 7.32 -0.29
C THR A 60 1.45 6.92 -1.42
N GLN A 61 0.92 6.63 -2.61
CA GLN A 61 1.75 6.29 -3.78
C GLN A 61 2.67 7.46 -4.14
N GLN A 62 2.14 8.69 -4.21
CA GLN A 62 2.92 9.89 -4.52
C GLN A 62 4.02 10.13 -3.49
N ARG A 63 3.69 10.01 -2.20
CA ARG A 63 4.65 10.13 -1.11
C ARG A 63 5.76 9.09 -1.21
N LEU A 64 5.43 7.83 -1.43
CA LEU A 64 6.45 6.77 -1.57
C LEU A 64 7.38 7.07 -2.75
N VAL A 65 6.85 7.44 -3.91
CA VAL A 65 7.66 7.79 -5.09
C VAL A 65 8.59 8.96 -4.79
N ALA A 66 8.10 10.01 -4.13
CA ALA A 66 8.91 11.16 -3.76
C ALA A 66 10.05 10.77 -2.79
N ILE A 67 9.76 9.95 -1.79
CA ILE A 67 10.76 9.48 -0.83
C ILE A 67 11.82 8.61 -1.51
N VAL A 68 11.41 7.68 -2.36
CA VAL A 68 12.35 6.82 -3.11
C VAL A 68 13.23 7.65 -4.05
N ALA A 69 12.65 8.63 -4.75
CA ALA A 69 13.39 9.50 -5.65
C ALA A 69 14.44 10.37 -4.93
N ALA A 70 14.17 10.77 -3.69
CA ALA A 70 15.07 11.56 -2.87
C ALA A 70 15.98 10.71 -1.95
N TYR A 71 15.88 9.38 -2.00
CA TYR A 71 16.59 8.49 -1.07
C TYR A 71 18.09 8.47 -1.34
N ASP A 72 18.91 8.56 -0.28
CA ASP A 72 20.38 8.50 -0.40
C ASP A 72 20.82 7.12 -0.93
N PRO A 73 21.42 7.03 -2.13
CA PRO A 73 21.84 5.76 -2.71
C PRO A 73 22.83 4.98 -1.82
N LYS A 74 23.63 5.68 -1.00
CA LYS A 74 24.60 5.04 -0.09
C LYS A 74 23.93 4.26 1.04
N LYS A 75 22.63 4.52 1.29
CA LYS A 75 21.83 3.85 2.32
C LYS A 75 21.01 2.68 1.79
N LEU A 76 20.96 2.46 0.47
CA LEU A 76 20.12 1.43 -0.16
C LEU A 76 20.40 0.02 0.39
N ASN A 77 21.67 -0.31 0.61
CA ASN A 77 22.11 -1.62 1.11
C ASN A 77 22.26 -1.66 2.64
N GLN A 78 21.93 -0.58 3.35
CA GLN A 78 21.96 -0.59 4.81
C GLN A 78 20.76 -1.39 5.31
N ARG A 79 21.04 -2.38 6.15
CA ARG A 79 19.99 -3.14 6.84
C ARG A 79 19.32 -2.26 7.87
N SER A 80 18.03 -2.48 8.06
CA SER A 80 17.33 -1.83 9.15
C SER A 80 17.87 -2.29 10.52
N VAL A 81 17.92 -1.36 11.46
CA VAL A 81 18.09 -1.68 12.90
C VAL A 81 16.78 -2.18 13.54
N ALA A 82 15.65 -2.11 12.83
CA ALA A 82 14.37 -2.63 13.28
C ALA A 82 14.22 -4.13 12.96
N LYS A 83 13.17 -4.79 13.49
CA LYS A 83 12.90 -6.24 13.38
C LYS A 83 12.95 -6.86 11.97
N SER A 84 13.03 -6.06 10.91
CA SER A 84 13.20 -6.52 9.53
C SER A 84 14.68 -6.62 9.18
N GLN A 85 15.10 -7.81 8.71
CA GLN A 85 16.46 -8.04 8.19
C GLN A 85 16.68 -7.46 6.79
N MET A 86 15.66 -6.80 6.21
CA MET A 86 15.72 -6.26 4.86
C MET A 86 16.49 -4.94 4.82
N THR A 87 17.15 -4.73 3.69
CA THR A 87 17.73 -3.47 3.25
C THR A 87 16.66 -2.56 2.65
N ALA A 88 16.97 -1.27 2.49
CA ALA A 88 16.04 -0.33 1.85
C ALA A 88 15.73 -0.74 0.40
N VAL A 89 16.71 -1.23 -0.35
CA VAL A 89 16.50 -1.70 -1.73
C VAL A 89 15.57 -2.92 -1.79
N GLU A 90 15.73 -3.89 -0.88
CA GLU A 90 14.84 -5.06 -0.80
C GLU A 90 13.41 -4.63 -0.47
N MET A 91 13.22 -3.70 0.47
CA MET A 91 11.87 -3.21 0.82
C MET A 91 11.19 -2.46 -0.33
N ILE A 92 11.93 -1.64 -1.07
CA ILE A 92 11.42 -0.93 -2.24
C ILE A 92 11.03 -1.93 -3.33
N HIS A 93 11.90 -2.90 -3.62
CA HIS A 93 11.66 -3.93 -4.62
C HIS A 93 10.45 -4.81 -4.26
N ASP A 94 10.39 -5.31 -3.03
CA ASP A 94 9.30 -6.18 -2.59
C ASP A 94 7.96 -5.46 -2.59
N ASN A 95 7.92 -4.17 -2.22
CA ASN A 95 6.71 -3.36 -2.33
C ASN A 95 6.29 -3.15 -3.80
N ALA A 96 7.23 -2.96 -4.73
CA ALA A 96 6.92 -2.86 -6.15
C ALA A 96 6.32 -4.17 -6.68
N MET A 97 6.92 -5.31 -6.36
CA MET A 97 6.43 -6.63 -6.74
C MET A 97 5.05 -6.93 -6.14
N HIS A 98 4.86 -6.61 -4.86
CA HIS A 98 3.58 -6.70 -4.16
C HIS A 98 2.49 -5.86 -4.85
N THR A 99 2.81 -4.61 -5.18
CA THR A 99 1.90 -3.69 -5.87
C THR A 99 1.49 -4.23 -7.24
N ILE A 100 2.45 -4.74 -8.03
CA ILE A 100 2.20 -5.33 -9.35
C ILE A 100 1.28 -6.54 -9.24
N TYR A 101 1.58 -7.46 -8.31
CA TYR A 101 0.78 -8.66 -8.07
C TYR A 101 -0.68 -8.32 -7.78
N HIS A 102 -0.93 -7.42 -6.82
CA HIS A 102 -2.29 -7.04 -6.47
C HIS A 102 -2.98 -6.19 -7.53
N THR A 103 -2.24 -5.41 -8.32
CA THR A 103 -2.83 -4.71 -9.48
C THR A 103 -3.31 -5.70 -10.54
N ALA A 104 -2.56 -6.79 -10.78
CA ALA A 104 -3.02 -7.88 -11.65
C ALA A 104 -4.28 -8.56 -11.09
N GLN A 105 -4.32 -8.79 -9.77
CA GLN A 105 -5.51 -9.33 -9.08
C GLN A 105 -6.74 -8.43 -9.23
N LEU A 106 -6.59 -7.11 -9.09
CA LEU A 106 -7.65 -6.13 -9.31
C LEU A 106 -8.17 -6.15 -10.74
N LYS A 107 -7.26 -6.23 -11.72
CA LYS A 107 -7.61 -6.32 -13.14
C LYS A 107 -8.43 -7.57 -13.44
N ALA A 108 -8.01 -8.72 -12.90
CA ALA A 108 -8.74 -9.98 -13.04
C ALA A 108 -10.13 -9.91 -12.39
N ALA A 109 -10.22 -9.40 -11.16
CA ALA A 109 -11.50 -9.22 -10.44
C ALA A 109 -12.48 -8.35 -11.24
N ARG A 110 -12.02 -7.21 -11.76
CA ARG A 110 -12.83 -6.33 -12.60
C ARG A 110 -13.32 -7.03 -13.87
N GLN A 111 -12.49 -7.85 -14.51
CA GLN A 111 -12.89 -8.58 -15.71
C GLN A 111 -13.95 -9.65 -15.40
N MET A 112 -13.81 -10.38 -14.30
CA MET A 112 -14.82 -11.35 -13.86
C MET A 112 -16.18 -10.70 -13.57
N MET A 113 -16.18 -9.52 -12.94
CA MET A 113 -17.42 -8.76 -12.69
C MET A 113 -18.14 -8.33 -13.98
N LYS A 114 -17.39 -8.03 -15.05
CA LYS A 114 -17.98 -7.67 -16.37
C LYS A 114 -18.52 -8.87 -17.15
N LEU A 115 -18.02 -10.07 -16.89
CA LEU A 115 -18.46 -11.29 -17.58
C LEU A 115 -19.71 -11.89 -16.94
N GLY A 116 -19.98 -11.57 -15.67
CA GLY A 116 -21.20 -11.97 -14.96
C GLY A 116 -22.34 -10.96 -15.02
N SER A 117 -22.17 -9.85 -15.75
CA SER A 117 -23.16 -8.81 -16.01
C SER A 117 -23.67 -8.89 -17.44
#